data_AF-A0A9E8KRH3-F1
#
_entry.id   AF-A0A9E8KRH3-F1
#
_cell.length_a   1.000
_cell.length_b   1.000
_cell.length_c   1.000
_cell.angle_alpha   90.00
_cell.angle_beta   90.00
_cell.angle_gamma   90.00
#
_symmetry.space_group_name_H-M   'P 1'
#
loop_
_entity.id
_entity.type
_entity.pdbx_description
1 polymer ?
#
loop_
_entity_poly.entity_id
_entity_poly.type
_entity_poly.pdbx_seq_one_letter_code
_entity_poly.pdbx_strand_id
1 'polypeptide(L)'
;MDRNEISYKELIAWSYDQYTDEGIDPFIEKISLTSDLQEVIELIANEYEVYSEPEAKFLLGEAADKYFCNKINLQQAINKYLFDIDDGLLKTEKSDLYLAEDYYGWHDTPDIEAEKIALPIFKKYRPFYASKASKFKA
;
A
#
# COMPACT_ATOMS: atom_id res chain seq x y z
N MET A 1 3.90 -4.55 -11.94
CA MET A 1 3.79 -5.36 -10.71
C MET A 1 3.00 -6.58 -11.11
N ASP A 2 3.65 -7.74 -11.15
CA ASP A 2 2.93 -8.98 -11.38
C ASP A 2 2.06 -9.22 -10.14
N ARG A 3 0.75 -9.34 -10.35
CA ARG A 3 -0.16 -9.73 -9.29
C ARG A 3 0.12 -11.20 -9.01
N ASN A 4 0.44 -11.52 -7.76
CA ASN A 4 0.45 -12.91 -7.33
C ASN A 4 -1.02 -13.35 -7.24
N GLU A 5 -1.45 -14.13 -8.21
CA GLU A 5 -2.78 -14.70 -8.27
C GLU A 5 -2.68 -16.17 -7.83
N ILE A 6 -3.56 -16.58 -6.92
CA ILE A 6 -3.71 -17.96 -6.47
C ILE A 6 -5.17 -18.35 -6.63
N SER A 7 -5.46 -19.50 -7.24
CA SER A 7 -6.83 -19.99 -7.31
C SER A 7 -7.29 -20.48 -5.93
N TYR A 8 -8.60 -20.50 -5.69
CA TYR A 8 -9.17 -21.05 -4.45
C TYR A 8 -8.65 -22.48 -4.16
N LYS A 9 -8.56 -23.33 -5.19
CA LYS A 9 -8.07 -24.70 -5.04
C LYS A 9 -6.60 -24.74 -4.62
N GLU A 10 -5.76 -23.88 -5.18
CA GLU A 10 -4.35 -23.77 -4.82
C GLU A 10 -4.17 -23.16 -3.43
N LEU A 11 -5.06 -22.25 -3.03
CA LEU A 11 -5.06 -21.67 -1.68
C LEU A 11 -5.39 -22.70 -0.61
N ILE A 12 -6.37 -23.57 -0.87
CA ILE A 12 -6.70 -24.69 0.02
C ILE A 12 -5.56 -25.72 0.05
N ALA A 13 -4.97 -26.05 -1.10
CA ALA A 13 -3.81 -26.95 -1.12
C ALA A 13 -2.63 -26.38 -0.31
N TRP A 14 -2.34 -25.08 -0.51
CA TRP A 14 -1.30 -24.38 0.22
C TRP A 14 -1.55 -24.35 1.73
N SER A 15 -2.80 -24.17 2.18
CA SER A 15 -3.13 -24.16 3.61
C SER A 15 -2.93 -25.54 4.25
N TYR A 16 -3.25 -26.63 3.54
CA TYR A 16 -2.91 -27.98 4.00
C TYR A 16 -1.40 -28.24 4.07
N ASP A 17 -0.61 -27.65 3.17
CA ASP A 17 0.84 -27.78 3.18
C ASP A 17 1.51 -27.04 4.36
N GLN A 18 0.78 -26.21 5.10
CA GLN A 18 1.29 -25.52 6.29
C GLN A 18 1.21 -26.35 7.57
N TYR A 19 0.60 -27.54 7.55
CA TYR A 19 0.54 -28.41 8.72
C TYR A 19 1.94 -28.95 9.06
N THR A 20 2.36 -28.77 10.30
CA THR A 20 3.59 -29.34 10.85
C THR A 20 3.29 -30.31 11.99
N ASP A 21 4.30 -31.04 12.46
CA ASP A 21 4.18 -31.91 13.65
C ASP A 21 3.83 -31.12 14.93
N GLU A 22 4.07 -29.80 14.93
CA GLU A 22 3.74 -28.88 16.04
C GLU A 22 2.34 -28.27 15.88
N GLY A 23 1.63 -28.58 14.80
CA GLY A 23 0.33 -28.02 14.44
C GLY A 23 0.40 -27.00 13.31
N ILE A 24 -0.64 -26.19 13.19
CA ILE A 24 -0.81 -25.16 12.18
C ILE A 24 -1.23 -23.84 12.85
N ASP A 25 -0.91 -22.72 12.22
CA ASP A 25 -1.42 -21.42 12.66
C ASP A 25 -2.97 -21.41 12.60
N PRO A 26 -3.68 -21.00 13.68
CA PRO A 26 -5.14 -21.02 13.73
C PRO A 26 -5.83 -20.21 12.63
N PHE A 27 -5.20 -19.17 12.10
CA PHE A 27 -5.74 -18.42 10.97
C PHE A 27 -5.66 -19.24 9.67
N ILE A 28 -4.54 -19.91 9.42
CA ILE A 28 -4.37 -20.78 8.25
C ILE A 28 -5.29 -22.00 8.34
N GLU A 29 -5.49 -22.54 9.55
CA GLU A 29 -6.46 -23.60 9.78
C GLU A 29 -7.88 -23.17 9.38
N LYS A 30 -8.32 -21.97 9.76
CA LYS A 30 -9.62 -21.43 9.33
C LYS A 30 -9.74 -21.36 7.80
N ILE A 31 -8.67 -20.98 7.09
CA ILE A 31 -8.63 -21.00 5.61
C ILE A 31 -8.81 -22.42 5.07
N SER A 32 -8.16 -23.43 5.66
CA SER A 32 -8.33 -24.83 5.21
C SER A 32 -9.75 -25.37 5.39
N LEU A 33 -10.52 -24.77 6.30
CA LEU A 33 -11.87 -25.19 6.66
C LEU A 33 -12.98 -24.44 5.90
N THR A 34 -12.64 -23.38 5.16
CA THR A 34 -13.63 -22.65 4.36
C THR A 34 -14.18 -23.49 3.23
N SER A 35 -15.44 -23.24 2.87
CA SER A 35 -16.14 -23.93 1.80
C SER A 35 -16.17 -23.13 0.49
N ASP A 36 -15.95 -21.82 0.55
CA ASP A 36 -15.90 -20.94 -0.61
C ASP A 36 -14.89 -19.79 -0.47
N LEU A 37 -14.61 -19.13 -1.59
CA LEU A 37 -13.65 -18.02 -1.68
C LEU A 37 -14.14 -16.77 -0.91
N GLN A 38 -15.44 -16.55 -0.80
CA GLN A 38 -16.00 -15.39 -0.11
C GLN A 38 -15.72 -15.49 1.40
N GLU A 39 -15.86 -16.67 2.00
CA GLU A 39 -15.47 -16.93 3.39
C GLU A 39 -13.98 -16.67 3.63
N VAL A 40 -13.11 -17.06 2.69
CA VAL A 40 -11.67 -16.79 2.81
C VAL A 40 -11.36 -15.30 2.75
N ILE A 41 -11.99 -14.59 1.81
CA ILE A 41 -11.85 -13.13 1.70
C ILE A 41 -12.34 -12.46 2.98
N GLU A 42 -13.47 -12.90 3.54
CA GLU A 42 -14.00 -12.38 4.80
C GLU A 42 -13.09 -12.71 5.98
N LEU A 43 -12.49 -13.90 6.05
CA LEU A 43 -11.53 -14.24 7.11
C LEU A 43 -10.29 -13.35 7.03
N ILE A 44 -9.72 -13.16 5.84
CA ILE A 44 -8.59 -12.26 5.62
C ILE A 44 -8.99 -10.82 5.99
N ALA A 45 -10.15 -10.37 5.53
CA ALA A 45 -10.69 -9.05 5.85
C ALA A 45 -10.88 -8.89 7.36
N ASN A 46 -11.38 -9.91 8.04
CA ASN A 46 -11.65 -9.89 9.46
C ASN A 46 -10.37 -9.86 10.31
N GLU A 47 -9.45 -10.78 10.01
CA GLU A 47 -8.20 -10.94 10.75
C GLU A 47 -7.27 -9.74 10.54
N TYR A 48 -7.23 -9.19 9.33
CA TYR A 48 -6.32 -8.12 8.95
C TYR A 48 -6.99 -6.74 8.85
N GLU A 49 -8.25 -6.65 9.23
CA GLU A 49 -9.08 -5.44 9.13
C GLU A 49 -9.15 -4.85 7.70
N VAL A 50 -9.08 -5.71 6.66
CA VAL A 50 -9.10 -5.33 5.24
C VAL A 50 -10.53 -5.46 4.68
N TYR A 51 -11.45 -4.65 5.18
CA TYR A 51 -12.88 -4.72 4.84
C TYR A 51 -13.30 -3.88 3.62
N SER A 52 -12.39 -3.11 3.04
CA SER A 52 -12.69 -2.15 1.97
C SER A 52 -11.45 -1.85 1.14
N GLU A 53 -11.64 -1.13 0.02
CA GLU A 53 -10.53 -0.42 -0.60
C GLU A 53 -9.79 0.41 0.46
N PRO A 54 -8.45 0.43 0.46
CA PRO A 54 -7.71 1.19 1.45
C PRO A 54 -8.05 2.68 1.32
N GLU A 55 -8.32 3.34 2.44
CA GLU A 55 -8.57 4.78 2.45
C GLU A 55 -7.46 5.52 1.68
N ALA A 56 -7.82 6.51 0.87
CA ALA A 56 -6.85 7.24 0.06
C ALA A 56 -5.68 7.80 0.89
N LYS A 57 -5.94 8.25 2.14
CA LYS A 57 -4.89 8.70 3.07
C LYS A 57 -3.88 7.62 3.44
N PHE A 58 -4.33 6.36 3.56
CA PHE A 58 -3.45 5.22 3.80
C PHE A 58 -2.56 4.94 2.59
N LEU A 59 -3.13 4.98 1.37
CA LEU A 59 -2.38 4.79 0.11
C LEU A 59 -1.35 5.90 -0.11
N LEU A 60 -1.71 7.16 0.17
CA LEU A 60 -0.77 8.28 0.15
C LEU A 60 0.36 8.05 1.15
N GLY A 61 0.02 7.62 2.37
CA GLY A 61 1.00 7.28 3.39
C GLY A 61 1.96 6.16 2.95
N GLU A 62 1.45 5.14 2.26
CA GLU A 62 2.25 4.03 1.72
C GLU A 62 3.23 4.53 0.64
N ALA A 63 2.75 5.36 -0.29
CA ALA A 63 3.59 5.96 -1.33
C ALA A 63 4.70 6.85 -0.73
N ALA A 64 4.36 7.66 0.29
CA ALA A 64 5.35 8.44 1.02
C ALA A 64 6.38 7.55 1.73
N ASP A 65 5.95 6.48 2.39
CA ASP A 65 6.89 5.58 3.09
C ASP A 65 7.81 4.83 2.11
N LYS A 66 7.30 4.42 0.94
CA LYS A 66 8.11 3.85 -0.16
C LYS A 66 9.19 4.82 -0.62
N TYR A 67 8.88 6.11 -0.75
CA TYR A 67 9.87 7.14 -1.06
C TYR A 67 10.93 7.26 0.04
N PHE A 68 10.53 7.45 1.30
CA PHE A 68 11.47 7.59 2.42
C PHE A 68 12.31 6.33 2.70
N CYS A 69 11.85 5.17 2.27
CA CYS A 69 12.59 3.91 2.33
C CYS A 69 13.40 3.62 1.06
N ASN A 70 13.58 4.60 0.16
CA ASN A 70 14.32 4.49 -1.10
C ASN A 70 13.81 3.36 -2.03
N LYS A 71 12.53 2.99 -1.94
CA LYS A 71 11.91 1.98 -2.81
C LYS A 71 11.40 2.56 -4.13
N ILE A 72 11.08 3.85 -4.14
CA ILE A 72 10.70 4.63 -5.33
C ILE A 72 11.40 5.99 -5.28
N ASN A 73 11.64 6.59 -6.44
CA ASN A 73 12.19 7.95 -6.52
C ASN A 73 11.11 9.03 -6.32
N LEU A 74 11.52 10.29 -6.26
CA LEU A 74 10.63 11.43 -5.99
C LEU A 74 9.54 11.58 -7.06
N GLN A 75 9.92 11.54 -8.34
CA GLN A 75 8.97 11.63 -9.46
C GLN A 75 7.92 10.52 -9.44
N GLN A 76 8.33 9.28 -9.17
CA GLN A 76 7.43 8.14 -9.03
C GLN A 76 6.46 8.35 -7.88
N ALA A 77 6.92 8.87 -6.74
CA ALA A 77 6.05 9.17 -5.62
C ALA A 77 5.03 10.27 -5.96
N ILE A 78 5.45 11.34 -6.65
CA ILE A 78 4.57 12.42 -7.11
C ILE A 78 3.51 11.87 -8.08
N ASN A 79 3.91 11.06 -9.06
CA ASN A 79 2.98 10.47 -10.03
C ASN A 79 1.96 9.55 -9.35
N LYS A 80 2.38 8.76 -8.35
CA LYS A 80 1.45 7.95 -7.56
C LYS A 80 0.40 8.80 -6.87
N TYR A 81 0.82 9.91 -6.26
CA TYR A 81 -0.08 10.84 -5.60
C TYR A 81 -1.09 11.49 -6.56
N LEU A 82 -0.67 11.82 -7.78
CA LEU A 82 -1.49 12.56 -8.75
C LEU A 82 -2.42 11.67 -9.58
N PHE A 83 -1.98 10.46 -9.92
CA PHE A 83 -2.61 9.65 -10.98
C PHE A 83 -3.03 8.25 -10.52
N ASP A 84 -2.40 7.68 -9.50
CA ASP A 84 -2.72 6.34 -9.01
C ASP A 84 -3.72 6.35 -7.84
N ILE A 85 -3.79 7.44 -7.07
CA ILE A 85 -4.58 7.54 -5.84
C ILE A 85 -5.69 8.58 -6.01
N ASP A 86 -6.93 8.11 -6.10
CA ASP A 86 -8.10 8.97 -6.22
C ASP A 86 -8.50 9.64 -4.88
N ASP A 87 -8.96 10.88 -4.98
CA ASP A 87 -9.61 11.68 -3.92
C ASP A 87 -8.87 11.83 -2.56
N GLY A 88 -7.56 11.54 -2.51
CA GLY A 88 -6.78 11.60 -1.27
C GLY A 88 -6.20 12.96 -0.89
N LEU A 89 -6.14 13.90 -1.85
CA LEU A 89 -5.43 15.17 -1.72
C LEU A 89 -6.38 16.36 -1.63
N LEU A 90 -6.01 17.35 -0.83
CA LEU A 90 -6.63 18.66 -0.92
C LEU A 90 -6.33 19.28 -2.28
N LYS A 91 -7.25 20.11 -2.80
CA LYS A 91 -7.03 20.80 -4.08
C LYS A 91 -5.72 21.58 -4.13
N THR A 92 -5.34 22.23 -3.02
CA THR A 92 -4.06 22.95 -2.89
C THR A 92 -2.86 22.02 -3.00
N GLU A 93 -2.89 20.87 -2.32
CA GLU A 93 -1.82 19.87 -2.36
C GLU A 93 -1.70 19.24 -3.76
N LYS A 94 -2.85 19.03 -4.43
CA LYS A 94 -2.87 18.53 -5.80
C LYS A 94 -2.23 19.54 -6.76
N SER A 95 -2.55 20.83 -6.63
CA SER A 95 -1.91 21.89 -7.43
C SER A 95 -0.41 21.98 -7.16
N ASP A 96 0.01 21.91 -5.90
CA ASP A 96 1.42 21.93 -5.50
C ASP A 96 2.18 20.74 -6.10
N LEU A 97 1.58 19.55 -6.11
CA LEU A 97 2.20 18.37 -6.71
C LEU A 97 2.26 18.42 -8.23
N TYR A 98 1.27 19.02 -8.91
CA TYR A 98 1.39 19.29 -10.35
C TYR A 98 2.54 20.25 -10.65
N LEU A 99 2.74 21.29 -9.84
CA LEU A 99 3.89 22.18 -9.98
C LEU A 99 5.22 21.44 -9.76
N ALA A 100 5.27 20.55 -8.77
CA ALA A 100 6.44 19.73 -8.51
C ALA A 100 6.73 18.74 -9.66
N GLU A 101 5.69 18.19 -10.30
CA GLU A 101 5.81 17.31 -11.46
C GLU A 101 6.34 18.07 -12.70
N ASP A 102 5.85 19.29 -12.94
CA ASP A 102 6.23 20.11 -14.10
C ASP A 102 7.73 20.45 -14.13
N TYR A 103 8.40 20.54 -12.97
CA TYR A 103 9.85 20.75 -12.90
C TYR A 103 10.66 19.70 -13.67
N TYR A 104 10.18 18.45 -13.77
CA TYR A 104 10.88 17.38 -14.48
C TYR A 104 10.92 17.57 -16.00
N GLY A 105 10.09 18.44 -16.57
CA GLY A 105 10.14 18.77 -18.00
C GLY A 105 10.99 20.00 -18.34
N TRP A 106 11.27 20.87 -17.36
CA TRP A 106 11.69 22.27 -17.63
C TRP A 106 12.88 22.76 -16.78
N HIS A 107 13.35 21.99 -15.80
CA HIS A 107 14.40 22.41 -14.86
C HIS A 107 15.64 21.51 -14.92
N ASP A 108 16.84 22.09 -14.76
CA ASP A 108 18.12 21.36 -14.76
C ASP A 108 18.32 20.51 -13.49
N THR A 109 17.66 20.90 -12.39
CA THR A 109 17.71 20.24 -11.08
C THR A 109 16.30 19.96 -10.54
N PRO A 110 15.52 19.10 -11.23
CA PRO A 110 14.10 18.94 -10.95
C PRO A 110 13.84 18.35 -9.57
N ASP A 111 14.65 17.38 -9.12
CA ASP A 111 14.51 16.76 -7.81
C ASP A 111 14.62 17.81 -6.68
N ILE A 112 15.58 18.72 -6.74
CA ILE A 112 15.83 19.73 -5.70
C ILE A 112 14.63 20.69 -5.55
N GLU A 113 14.03 21.11 -6.67
CA GLU A 113 12.91 22.04 -6.64
C GLU A 113 11.59 21.34 -6.29
N ALA A 114 11.37 20.15 -6.85
CA ALA A 114 10.20 19.32 -6.54
C ALA A 114 10.18 18.91 -5.06
N GLU A 115 11.33 18.60 -4.47
CA GLU A 115 11.45 18.14 -3.08
C GLU A 115 10.97 19.20 -2.08
N LYS A 116 11.23 20.49 -2.35
CA LYS A 116 10.77 21.62 -1.52
C LYS A 116 9.24 21.66 -1.37
N ILE A 117 8.53 21.20 -2.40
CA ILE A 117 7.07 21.23 -2.48
C ILE A 117 6.46 19.90 -2.02
N ALA A 118 7.00 18.78 -2.50
CA ALA A 118 6.45 17.46 -2.28
C ALA A 118 6.70 16.92 -0.86
N LEU A 119 7.86 17.20 -0.25
CA LEU A 119 8.18 16.66 1.08
C LEU A 119 7.21 17.04 2.19
N PRO A 120 6.78 18.32 2.33
CA PRO A 120 5.77 18.68 3.32
C PRO A 120 4.51 17.81 3.22
N ILE A 121 4.05 17.55 2.00
CA ILE A 121 2.88 16.71 1.72
C ILE A 121 3.18 15.26 2.11
N PHE A 122 4.30 14.68 1.66
CA PHE A 122 4.66 13.30 2.01
C PHE A 122 4.77 13.09 3.52
N LYS A 123 5.41 14.03 4.23
CA LYS A 123 5.55 13.99 5.70
C LYS A 123 4.19 14.05 6.42
N LYS A 124 3.21 14.77 5.87
CA LYS A 124 1.84 14.82 6.41
C LYS A 124 1.15 13.45 6.32
N TYR A 125 1.32 12.73 5.21
CA TYR A 125 0.58 11.49 4.97
C TYR A 125 1.28 10.23 5.48
N ARG A 126 2.61 10.20 5.54
CA ARG A 126 3.39 9.04 5.99
C ARG A 126 2.90 8.40 7.31
N PRO A 127 2.53 9.16 8.36
CA PRO A 127 2.09 8.57 9.63
C PRO A 127 0.84 7.69 9.53
N PHE A 128 -0.06 7.96 8.57
CA PHE A 128 -1.30 7.17 8.39
C PHE A 128 -1.00 5.73 7.97
N TYR A 129 0.07 5.51 7.21
CA TYR A 129 0.55 4.17 6.88
C TYR A 129 1.41 3.57 7.99
N ALA A 130 2.38 4.34 8.48
CA ALA A 130 3.38 3.83 9.45
C ALA A 130 2.74 3.27 10.73
N SER A 131 1.68 3.91 11.24
CA SER A 131 0.96 3.48 12.45
C SER A 131 0.21 2.16 12.29
N LYS A 132 -0.24 1.83 11.07
CA LYS A 132 -0.92 0.55 10.78
C LYS A 132 0.10 -0.52 10.39
N ALA A 133 1.10 -0.17 9.56
CA ALA A 133 2.14 -1.10 9.13
C ALA A 133 3.04 -1.60 10.28
N SER A 134 3.22 -0.80 11.34
CA SER A 134 3.98 -1.23 12.52
C SER A 134 3.35 -2.43 13.24
N LYS A 135 2.04 -2.69 13.08
CA LYS A 135 1.38 -3.89 13.64
C LYS A 135 1.86 -5.19 12.98
N PHE A 136 2.49 -5.11 11.81
CA PHE A 136 2.92 -6.25 11.00
C PHE A 136 4.44 -6.35 10.87
N LYS A 137 5.20 -5.45 11.52
CA LYS A 137 6.66 -5.58 11.59
C LYS A 137 6.99 -6.55 12.73
N ALA A 138 7.49 -7.73 12.34
CA ALA A 138 8.11 -8.71 13.23
C ALA A 138 9.35 -8.13 13.94
#